data_AF-S1RJP3-F1
#
_entry.id   AF-S1RJP3-F1
#
_cell.length_a   1.000
_cell.length_b   1.000
_cell.length_c   1.000
_cell.angle_alpha   90.00
_cell.angle_beta   90.00
_cell.angle_gamma   90.00
#
_symmetry.space_group_name_H-M   'P 1'
#
loop_
_entity.id
_entity.type
_entity.pdbx_description
1 polymer ?
#
loop_
_entity_poly.entity_id
_entity_poly.type
_entity_poly.pdbx_seq_one_letter_code
_entity_poly.pdbx_strand_id
1 'polypeptide(L)'
;MSEMLPSDKLAIIDSFPLPLCQPIRNHRATIFKGLADIGYNASKHLCFYGFKVHMLVTLSGYILNYVVTPASVHDIKVVYELLEGRKQSIILGDLGYN
;
A
#
# COMPACT_ATOMS: atom_id res chain seq x y z
N MET A 1 -7.77 22.09 26.21
CA MET A 1 -6.52 21.36 26.43
C MET A 1 -6.67 20.05 25.67
N SER A 2 -6.17 19.97 24.44
CA SER A 2 -6.31 18.77 23.60
C SER A 2 -5.40 17.68 24.15
N GLU A 3 -5.95 16.57 24.62
CA GLU A 3 -5.15 15.38 24.95
C GLU A 3 -4.39 14.95 23.69
N MET A 4 -3.06 15.04 23.72
CA MET A 4 -2.25 14.38 22.70
C MET A 4 -2.42 12.87 22.87
N LEU A 5 -3.03 12.23 21.88
CA LEU A 5 -3.11 10.78 21.83
C LEU A 5 -1.69 10.19 21.91
N PRO A 6 -1.46 9.12 22.69
CA PRO A 6 -0.18 8.44 22.70
C PRO A 6 0.21 8.00 21.29
N SER A 7 1.43 8.33 20.86
CA SER A 7 1.95 8.02 19.51
C SER A 7 1.77 6.56 19.10
N ASP A 8 1.71 5.64 20.07
CA ASP A 8 1.62 4.20 19.82
C ASP A 8 0.21 3.73 19.43
N LYS A 9 -0.82 4.59 19.56
CA LYS A 9 -2.20 4.27 19.20
C LYS A 9 -2.57 4.66 17.77
N LEU A 10 -1.75 5.48 17.12
CA LEU A 10 -2.02 6.02 15.79
C LEU A 10 -1.07 5.38 14.77
N ALA A 11 -1.61 5.01 13.61
CA ALA A 11 -0.81 4.65 12.45
C ALA A 11 -1.34 5.30 11.18
N ILE A 12 -0.48 5.38 10.18
CA ILE A 12 -0.79 5.84 8.84
C ILE A 12 -0.78 4.63 7.92
N ILE A 13 -1.76 4.53 7.04
CA ILE A 13 -1.83 3.56 5.96
C ILE A 13 -1.68 4.30 4.63
N ASP A 14 -0.77 3.81 3.78
CA ASP A 14 -0.56 4.34 2.43
C ASP A 14 -0.07 3.23 1.50
N SER A 15 -0.24 3.44 0.19
CA SER A 15 0.27 2.54 -0.85
C SER A 15 1.18 3.24 -1.85
N PHE A 16 2.09 2.48 -2.46
CA PHE A 16 2.87 2.98 -3.58
C PHE A 16 3.09 1.90 -4.65
N PRO A 17 3.25 2.31 -5.92
CA PRO A 17 3.55 1.37 -6.99
C PRO A 17 4.97 0.83 -6.86
N LEU A 18 5.13 -0.47 -7.13
CA LEU A 18 6.42 -1.16 -7.30
C LEU A 18 6.53 -1.69 -8.74
N PRO A 19 6.95 -0.84 -9.70
CA PRO A 19 7.08 -1.24 -11.09
C PRO A 19 8.22 -2.25 -11.27
N LEU A 20 7.96 -3.35 -11.99
CA LEU A 20 9.00 -4.35 -12.29
C LEU A 20 9.87 -3.96 -13.48
N CYS A 21 9.32 -3.20 -14.42
CA CYS A 21 10.03 -2.73 -15.58
C CYS A 21 9.41 -1.46 -16.16
N GLN A 22 10.14 -0.84 -17.08
CA GLN A 22 9.62 0.23 -17.92
C GLN A 22 8.47 -0.29 -18.80
N PRO A 23 7.42 0.51 -19.08
CA PRO A 23 6.24 0.07 -19.84
C PRO A 23 6.55 -0.66 -21.16
N ILE A 24 7.57 -0.21 -21.90
CA ILE A 24 8.02 -0.80 -23.18
C ILE A 24 8.59 -2.23 -23.04
N ARG A 25 8.77 -2.72 -21.82
CA ARG A 25 9.29 -4.07 -21.52
C ARG A 25 8.25 -4.99 -20.90
N ASN A 26 7.04 -4.52 -20.60
CA ASN A 26 6.03 -5.29 -19.86
C ASN A 26 5.74 -6.65 -20.52
N HIS A 27 5.55 -6.68 -21.84
CA HIS A 27 5.29 -7.93 -22.58
C HIS A 27 6.49 -8.91 -22.65
N ARG A 28 7.70 -8.43 -22.34
CA ARG A 28 8.92 -9.25 -22.30
C ARG A 28 9.29 -9.70 -20.89
N ALA A 29 8.60 -9.21 -19.87
CA ALA A 29 8.87 -9.59 -18.49
C ALA A 29 8.37 -11.02 -18.24
N THR A 30 9.28 -11.91 -17.84
CA THR A 30 8.98 -13.31 -17.52
C THR A 30 9.03 -13.59 -16.02
N ILE A 31 9.76 -12.76 -15.27
CA ILE A 31 9.86 -12.84 -13.81
C ILE A 31 8.51 -12.42 -13.21
N PHE A 32 8.00 -13.19 -12.25
CA PHE A 32 6.69 -13.02 -11.60
C PHE A 32 5.47 -13.12 -12.54
N LYS A 33 5.61 -13.81 -13.68
CA LYS A 33 4.49 -14.05 -14.60
C LYS A 33 3.35 -14.77 -13.87
N GLY A 34 2.14 -14.22 -13.98
CA GLY A 34 0.93 -14.73 -13.31
C GLY A 34 0.73 -14.22 -11.88
N LEU A 35 1.71 -13.51 -11.31
CA LEU A 35 1.60 -12.84 -10.01
C LEU A 35 1.57 -11.32 -10.17
N ALA A 36 2.44 -10.76 -11.01
CA ALA A 36 2.42 -9.35 -11.35
C ALA A 36 1.43 -9.06 -12.47
N ASP A 37 0.82 -7.89 -12.43
CA ASP A 37 -0.12 -7.42 -13.43
C ASP A 37 -0.01 -5.90 -13.66
N ILE A 38 -0.97 -5.34 -14.40
CA ILE A 38 -1.03 -3.92 -14.71
C ILE A 38 -2.02 -3.25 -13.76
N GLY A 39 -1.56 -2.20 -13.08
CA GLY A 39 -2.37 -1.36 -12.22
C GLY A 39 -2.31 0.10 -12.63
N TYR A 40 -3.25 0.88 -12.10
CA TYR A 40 -3.30 2.33 -12.28
C TYR A 40 -3.32 3.04 -10.93
N ASN A 41 -2.38 3.96 -10.73
CA ASN A 41 -2.38 4.89 -9.60
C ASN A 41 -2.98 6.21 -10.08
N ALA A 42 -4.19 6.53 -9.58
CA ALA A 42 -4.93 7.71 -10.00
C ALA A 42 -4.24 9.02 -9.58
N SER A 43 -3.76 9.10 -8.34
CA SER A 43 -3.10 10.29 -7.79
C SER A 43 -1.82 10.67 -8.55
N LYS A 44 -1.15 9.69 -9.15
CA LYS A 44 0.09 9.88 -9.93
C LYS A 44 -0.14 9.82 -11.44
N HIS A 45 -1.37 9.64 -11.90
CA HIS A 45 -1.71 9.39 -13.30
C HIS A 45 -0.81 8.34 -13.99
N LEU A 46 -0.52 7.25 -13.26
CA LEU A 46 0.51 6.28 -13.65
C LEU A 46 -0.09 4.89 -13.85
N CYS A 47 0.02 4.38 -15.07
CA CYS A 47 -0.18 2.97 -15.39
C CYS A 47 1.18 2.24 -15.32
N PHE A 48 1.25 1.13 -14.58
CA PHE A 48 2.51 0.40 -14.37
C PHE A 48 2.27 -1.12 -14.32
N TYR A 49 3.27 -1.89 -14.76
CA TYR A 49 3.30 -3.34 -14.60
C TYR A 49 4.17 -3.71 -13.40
N GLY A 50 3.62 -4.47 -12.46
CA GLY A 50 4.33 -4.91 -11.28
C GLY A 50 3.39 -5.21 -10.11
N PHE A 51 3.74 -4.66 -8.96
CA PHE A 51 3.03 -4.87 -7.71
C PHE A 51 2.68 -3.55 -7.04
N LYS A 52 1.75 -3.58 -6.11
CA LYS A 52 1.48 -2.47 -5.21
C LYS A 52 1.90 -2.86 -3.80
N VAL A 53 2.65 -1.97 -3.13
CA VAL A 53 3.06 -2.18 -1.74
C VAL A 53 2.19 -1.30 -0.87
N HIS A 54 1.54 -1.90 0.10
CA HIS A 54 0.74 -1.22 1.10
C HIS A 54 1.44 -1.31 2.44
N MET A 55 1.51 -0.21 3.18
CA MET A 55 2.25 -0.14 4.43
C MET A 55 1.40 0.44 5.54
N LEU A 56 1.60 -0.09 6.74
CA LEU A 56 1.14 0.49 7.99
C LEU A 56 2.35 1.02 8.74
N VAL A 57 2.38 2.32 9.02
CA VAL A 57 3.53 2.99 9.64
C VAL A 57 3.12 3.82 10.85
N THR A 58 4.02 3.98 11.81
CA THR A 58 3.84 4.97 12.89
C THR A 58 3.99 6.40 12.36
N LEU A 59 3.58 7.40 13.14
CA LEU A 59 3.84 8.81 12.82
C LEU A 59 5.34 9.14 12.67
N SER A 60 6.20 8.41 13.38
CA SER A 60 7.66 8.54 13.32
C SER A 60 8.29 7.77 12.15
N GLY A 61 7.49 7.07 11.33
CA GLY A 61 7.94 6.36 10.14
C GLY A 61 8.40 4.92 10.37
N TYR A 62 8.16 4.34 11.55
CA TYR A 62 8.45 2.92 11.78
C TYR A 62 7.41 2.06 11.08
N ILE A 63 7.88 1.06 10.33
CA ILE A 63 7.02 0.11 9.62
C ILE A 63 6.46 -0.88 10.64
N LEU A 64 5.14 -0.87 10.79
CA LEU A 64 4.41 -1.81 11.64
C LEU A 64 4.04 -3.07 10.87
N ASN A 65 3.53 -2.91 9.64
CA ASN A 65 3.15 -4.00 8.75
C ASN A 65 3.27 -3.61 7.28
N TYR A 66 3.27 -4.60 6.39
CA TYR A 66 3.16 -4.37 4.96
C TYR A 66 2.48 -5.56 4.26
N VAL A 67 1.84 -5.28 3.12
CA VAL A 67 1.26 -6.28 2.22
C VAL A 67 1.65 -5.92 0.80
N VAL A 68 2.02 -6.92 0.00
CA VAL A 68 2.36 -6.75 -1.42
C VAL A 68 1.31 -7.46 -2.25
N THR A 69 0.66 -6.72 -3.14
CA THR A 69 -0.41 -7.22 -4.01
C THR A 69 -0.06 -7.05 -5.48
N PRO A 70 -0.73 -7.77 -6.40
CA PRO A 70 -0.75 -7.37 -7.80
C PRO A 70 -1.14 -5.89 -7.94
N ALA A 71 -0.56 -5.20 -8.92
CA ALA A 71 -0.75 -3.77 -9.13
C ALA A 71 -2.22 -3.35 -9.27
N SER A 72 -3.08 -4.23 -9.80
CA SER A 72 -4.51 -3.97 -10.00
C SER A 72 -5.37 -3.95 -8.74
N VAL A 73 -4.86 -4.47 -7.61
CA VAL A 73 -5.67 -4.61 -6.38
C VAL A 73 -5.96 -3.24 -5.76
N HIS A 74 -7.22 -3.02 -5.37
CA HIS A 74 -7.66 -1.80 -4.70
C HIS A 74 -7.22 -1.76 -3.23
N ASP A 75 -6.87 -0.57 -2.77
CA ASP A 75 -6.25 -0.33 -1.46
C ASP A 75 -7.16 -0.75 -0.29
N ILE A 76 -8.47 -0.52 -0.40
CA ILE A 76 -9.45 -1.01 0.59
C ILE A 76 -9.40 -2.52 0.85
N LYS A 77 -8.97 -3.34 -0.12
CA LYS A 77 -8.97 -4.81 0.00
C LYS A 77 -7.92 -5.35 0.96
N VAL A 78 -6.85 -4.58 1.22
CA VAL A 78 -5.73 -5.03 2.06
C VAL A 78 -5.83 -4.57 3.52
N VAL A 79 -6.83 -3.74 3.86
CA VAL A 79 -6.94 -3.12 5.19
C VAL A 79 -6.99 -4.17 6.29
N TYR A 80 -7.81 -5.20 6.14
CA TYR A 80 -7.96 -6.25 7.16
C TYR A 80 -6.66 -7.02 7.39
N GLU A 81 -5.94 -7.36 6.32
CA GLU A 81 -4.65 -8.06 6.39
C GLU A 81 -3.57 -7.18 7.04
N LEU A 82 -3.52 -5.89 6.69
CA LEU A 82 -2.57 -4.95 7.29
C LEU A 82 -2.79 -4.74 8.78
N LEU A 83 -4.05 -4.72 9.23
CA LEU A 83 -4.43 -4.48 10.61
C LEU A 83 -4.47 -5.75 11.47
N GLU A 84 -4.25 -6.93 10.89
CA GLU A 84 -4.27 -8.18 11.64
C GLU A 84 -3.23 -8.19 12.77
N GLY A 85 -3.69 -8.45 14.01
CA GLY A 85 -2.85 -8.47 15.21
C GLY A 85 -2.32 -7.10 15.66
N ARG A 86 -2.79 -6.00 15.06
CA ARG A 86 -2.33 -4.63 15.37
C ARG A 86 -3.12 -4.00 16.50
N LYS A 87 -2.44 -3.19 17.31
CA LYS A 87 -2.99 -2.55 18.52
C LYS A 87 -3.40 -1.09 18.29
N GLN A 88 -3.12 -0.54 17.11
CA GLN A 88 -3.47 0.83 16.76
C GLN A 88 -4.97 0.96 16.63
N SER A 89 -5.55 1.89 17.41
CA SER A 89 -6.99 2.11 17.47
C SER A 89 -7.47 3.14 16.46
N ILE A 90 -6.55 3.95 15.90
CA ILE A 90 -6.86 4.99 14.92
C ILE A 90 -5.89 4.84 13.76
N ILE A 91 -6.44 4.72 12.56
CA ILE A 91 -5.69 4.58 11.31
C ILE A 91 -6.01 5.79 10.43
N LEU A 92 -4.98 6.51 10.02
CA LEU A 92 -5.08 7.61 9.07
C LEU A 92 -4.76 7.06 7.68
N GLY A 93 -5.70 7.15 6.75
CA GLY A 93 -5.50 6.77 5.36
C GLY A 93 -5.99 7.85 4.42
N ASP A 94 -5.59 7.75 3.17
CA ASP A 94 -6.21 8.54 2.11
C ASP A 94 -7.59 7.96 1.72
N LEU A 95 -8.25 8.60 0.75
CA LEU A 95 -9.57 8.17 0.29
C LEU A 95 -9.55 6.78 -0.39
N GLY A 96 -8.38 6.26 -0.80
CA GLY A 96 -8.26 4.93 -1.40
C GLY A 96 -8.58 3.79 -0.43
N TYR A 97 -8.57 4.07 0.88
CA TYR A 97 -8.85 3.13 1.95
C TYR A 97 -10.26 3.28 2.57
N ASN A 98 -11.21 3.93 1.87
CA ASN A 98 -12.61 4.06 2.28
C ASN A 98 -13.58 3.29 1.37
#